data_AF-A0A3A4QNA2-F1
#
_entry.id   AF-A0A3A4QNA2-F1
#
_cell.length_a   1.000
_cell.length_b   1.000
_cell.length_c   1.000
_cell.angle_alpha   90.00
_cell.angle_beta   90.00
_cell.angle_gamma   90.00
#
_symmetry.space_group_name_H-M   'P 1'
#
loop_
_entity.id
_entity.type
_entity.pdbx_description
1 polymer ?
#
loop_
_entity_poly.entity_id
_entity_poly.type
_entity_poly.pdbx_seq_one_letter_code
_entity_poly.pdbx_strand_id
1 'polypeptide(L)'
;MLRRIASTGVNLVVLGVSVGIFLIAFIALNALGAAQKPPTISVLSATRDLNIGDVITPNDLAVKTVFQDDNASLYIPGEEVTAVVGGVAAQPIFNGQPIFRSAILAQATEGTRLSAALAKYPGYSLFPLPLDAMNLFSPHAEAFLPGDLVGVDGGDHQPSTTDDHAHPHA
;
A
#
# COMPACT_ATOMS: atom_id res chain seq x y z
N MET A 1 -46.01 35.70 -34.86
CA MET A 1 -44.78 36.32 -34.32
C MET A 1 -43.57 36.26 -35.26
N LEU A 2 -43.44 35.25 -36.14
CA LEU A 2 -42.35 35.15 -37.13
C LEU A 2 -42.24 36.37 -38.09
N ARG A 3 -43.36 36.96 -38.51
CA ARG A 3 -43.36 38.12 -39.43
C ARG A 3 -42.79 39.41 -38.84
N ARG A 4 -42.73 39.55 -37.49
CA ARG A 4 -42.13 40.73 -36.83
C ARG A 4 -40.61 40.65 -36.75
N ILE A 5 -40.01 39.47 -36.90
CA ILE A 5 -38.55 39.28 -36.93
C ILE A 5 -37.98 39.66 -38.31
N ALA A 6 -38.78 39.48 -39.36
CA ALA A 6 -38.38 39.84 -40.74
C ALA A 6 -38.35 41.35 -41.02
N SER A 7 -39.01 42.19 -40.19
CA SER A 7 -39.02 43.65 -40.32
C SER A 7 -37.94 44.36 -39.48
N THR A 8 -37.22 43.62 -38.65
CA THR A 8 -36.04 44.13 -37.96
C THR A 8 -34.87 43.96 -38.92
N GLY A 9 -34.03 44.98 -39.13
CA GLY A 9 -32.86 44.95 -40.02
C GLY A 9 -31.75 43.96 -39.63
N VAL A 10 -32.10 42.89 -38.89
CA VAL A 10 -31.24 41.78 -38.52
C VAL A 10 -31.22 40.80 -39.69
N ASN A 11 -30.08 40.72 -40.34
CA ASN A 11 -29.84 39.71 -41.36
C ASN A 11 -29.91 38.31 -40.71
N LEU A 12 -30.95 37.53 -41.02
CA LEU A 12 -31.16 36.18 -40.48
C LEU A 12 -29.96 35.25 -40.69
N VAL A 13 -29.17 35.48 -41.76
CA VAL A 13 -27.93 34.73 -42.01
C VAL A 13 -26.87 35.08 -40.95
N VAL A 14 -26.71 36.36 -40.61
CA VAL A 14 -25.77 36.81 -39.58
C VAL A 14 -26.17 36.25 -38.22
N LEU A 15 -27.48 36.18 -37.93
CA LEU A 15 -27.98 35.55 -36.71
C LEU A 15 -27.61 34.05 -36.65
N GLY A 16 -27.84 33.31 -37.74
CA GLY A 16 -27.46 31.90 -37.83
C GLY A 16 -25.97 31.65 -37.67
N VAL A 17 -25.13 32.45 -38.34
CA VAL A 17 -23.66 32.37 -38.22
C VAL A 17 -23.20 32.70 -36.81
N SER A 18 -23.76 33.74 -36.18
CA SER A 18 -23.42 34.15 -34.82
C SER A 18 -23.73 33.05 -33.80
N VAL A 19 -24.89 32.41 -33.94
CA VAL A 19 -25.26 31.27 -33.08
C VAL A 19 -24.31 30.09 -33.30
N GLY A 20 -23.95 29.79 -34.55
CA GLY A 20 -23.00 28.73 -34.86
C GLY A 20 -21.62 28.96 -34.22
N ILE A 21 -21.06 30.16 -34.36
CA ILE A 21 -19.78 30.53 -33.74
C ILE A 21 -19.87 30.46 -32.22
N PHE A 22 -20.95 30.97 -31.63
CA PHE A 22 -21.17 30.90 -30.18
C PHE A 22 -21.19 29.46 -29.68
N LEU A 23 -21.90 28.55 -30.35
CA LEU A 23 -21.96 27.14 -29.95
C LEU A 23 -20.60 26.46 -30.04
N ILE A 24 -19.84 26.72 -31.11
CA ILE A 24 -18.48 26.18 -31.26
C ILE A 24 -17.58 26.69 -30.14
N ALA A 25 -17.59 28.00 -29.87
CA ALA A 25 -16.79 28.60 -28.82
C ALA A 25 -17.18 28.06 -27.42
N PHE A 26 -18.49 27.89 -27.18
CA PHE A 26 -19.01 27.32 -25.93
C PHE A 26 -18.57 25.87 -25.73
N ILE A 27 -18.67 25.03 -26.76
CA ILE A 27 -18.21 23.64 -26.71
C ILE A 27 -16.70 23.59 -26.49
N ALA A 28 -15.93 24.40 -27.22
CA ALA A 28 -14.47 24.48 -27.06
C ALA A 28 -14.08 24.91 -25.64
N LEU A 29 -14.77 25.90 -25.05
CA LEU A 29 -14.51 26.36 -23.70
C LEU A 29 -14.83 25.28 -22.65
N ASN A 30 -15.95 24.55 -22.81
CA ASN A 30 -16.30 23.44 -21.92
C ASN A 30 -15.31 22.28 -22.05
N ALA A 31 -14.88 21.95 -23.27
CA ALA A 31 -13.88 20.91 -23.52
C ALA A 31 -12.53 21.27 -22.88
N LEU A 32 -12.11 22.53 -23.00
CA LEU A 32 -10.88 23.02 -22.37
C LEU A 32 -10.99 22.96 -20.84
N GLY A 33 -12.13 23.37 -20.27
CA GLY A 33 -12.37 23.28 -18.83
C GLY A 33 -12.41 21.84 -18.30
N ALA A 34 -12.90 20.89 -19.10
CA ALA A 34 -12.86 19.47 -18.75
C ALA A 34 -11.46 18.87 -18.85
N ALA A 35 -10.68 19.26 -19.86
CA ALA A 35 -9.30 18.79 -20.08
C ALA A 35 -8.32 19.28 -19.01
N GLN A 36 -8.62 20.39 -18.33
CA GLN A 36 -7.80 20.95 -17.25
C GLN A 36 -8.05 20.32 -15.88
N LYS A 37 -9.02 19.40 -15.75
CA LYS A 37 -9.25 18.71 -14.47
C LYS A 37 -8.10 17.73 -14.21
N PRO A 38 -7.44 17.79 -13.03
CA PRO A 38 -6.45 16.80 -12.66
C PRO A 38 -7.06 15.39 -12.70
N PRO A 39 -6.29 14.37 -13.10
CA PRO A 39 -6.75 12.99 -13.02
C PRO A 39 -7.14 12.65 -11.58
N THR A 40 -8.05 11.69 -11.42
CA THR A 40 -8.55 11.26 -10.11
C THR A 40 -8.23 9.79 -9.88
N ILE A 41 -8.00 9.42 -8.62
CA ILE A 41 -7.75 8.05 -8.18
C ILE A 41 -8.72 7.66 -7.06
N SER A 42 -8.95 6.36 -6.90
CA SER A 42 -9.77 5.80 -5.82
C SER A 42 -8.88 5.31 -4.69
N VAL A 43 -9.07 5.86 -3.49
CA VAL A 43 -8.27 5.55 -2.30
C VAL A 43 -9.15 5.16 -1.12
N LEU A 44 -8.58 4.48 -0.14
CA LEU A 44 -9.28 4.20 1.12
C LEU A 44 -9.30 5.42 2.01
N SER A 45 -10.43 5.62 2.68
CA SER A 45 -10.66 6.68 3.65
C SER A 45 -11.33 6.13 4.90
N ALA A 46 -11.10 6.78 6.04
CA ALA A 46 -11.72 6.38 7.29
C ALA A 46 -13.21 6.80 7.34
N THR A 47 -14.09 5.94 7.84
CA THR A 47 -15.54 6.24 8.02
C THR A 47 -15.87 6.83 9.39
N ARG A 48 -14.93 6.77 10.32
CA ARG A 48 -14.96 7.35 11.65
C ARG A 48 -13.56 7.78 12.06
N ASP A 49 -13.45 8.48 13.18
CA ASP A 49 -12.15 8.75 13.79
C ASP A 49 -11.53 7.44 14.31
N LEU A 50 -10.27 7.22 13.96
CA LEU A 50 -9.43 6.12 14.40
C LEU A 50 -8.31 6.69 15.26
N ASN A 51 -8.19 6.22 16.49
CA ASN A 51 -7.12 6.60 17.40
C ASN A 51 -5.91 5.68 17.25
N ILE A 52 -4.75 6.11 17.75
CA ILE A 52 -3.56 5.26 17.82
C ILE A 52 -3.88 3.99 18.59
N GLY A 53 -3.55 2.83 18.00
CA GLY A 53 -3.83 1.53 18.62
C GLY A 53 -5.17 0.91 18.22
N ASP A 54 -6.06 1.65 17.55
CA ASP A 54 -7.32 1.10 17.07
C ASP A 54 -7.07 0.05 15.98
N VAL A 55 -7.76 -1.10 16.10
CA VAL A 55 -7.78 -2.14 15.08
C VAL A 55 -8.74 -1.74 13.98
N ILE A 56 -8.26 -1.76 12.74
CA ILE A 56 -9.01 -1.35 11.55
C ILE A 56 -9.87 -2.51 11.08
N THR A 57 -11.17 -2.27 11.03
CA THR A 57 -12.17 -3.23 10.54
C THR A 57 -12.68 -2.83 9.15
N PRO A 58 -13.37 -3.72 8.41
CA PRO A 58 -13.94 -3.36 7.11
C PRO A 58 -14.92 -2.18 7.17
N ASN A 59 -15.63 -2.01 8.29
CA ASN A 59 -16.61 -0.93 8.47
C ASN A 59 -15.94 0.44 8.67
N ASP A 60 -14.65 0.46 9.04
CA ASP A 60 -13.87 1.67 9.24
C ASP A 60 -13.35 2.25 7.91
N LEU A 61 -13.57 1.55 6.80
CA LEU A 61 -13.01 1.84 5.49
C LEU A 61 -14.10 2.15 4.47
N ALA A 62 -13.90 3.23 3.70
CA ALA A 62 -14.70 3.54 2.52
C ALA A 62 -13.80 3.96 1.36
N VAL A 63 -14.19 3.61 0.15
CA VAL A 63 -13.53 4.07 -1.07
C VAL A 63 -13.94 5.50 -1.36
N LYS A 64 -12.95 6.38 -1.56
CA LYS A 64 -13.13 7.79 -1.85
C LYS A 64 -12.30 8.17 -3.09
N THR A 65 -12.91 8.91 -4.00
CA THR A 65 -12.21 9.47 -5.16
C THR A 65 -11.54 10.78 -4.77
N VAL A 66 -10.24 10.89 -5.03
CA VAL A 66 -9.42 12.10 -4.79
C VAL A 66 -8.69 12.51 -6.06
N PHE A 67 -8.25 13.76 -6.14
CA PHE A 67 -7.36 14.18 -7.21
C PHE A 67 -5.99 13.51 -7.05
N GLN A 68 -5.37 13.17 -8.17
CA GLN A 68 -4.02 12.65 -8.20
C GLN A 68 -3.06 13.83 -8.03
N ASP A 69 -2.56 14.00 -6.82
CA ASP A 69 -1.50 14.95 -6.46
C ASP A 69 -0.18 14.21 -6.20
N ASP A 70 0.84 14.92 -5.73
CA ASP A 70 2.15 14.33 -5.42
C ASP A 70 2.10 13.31 -4.28
N ASN A 71 1.06 13.36 -3.44
CA ASN A 71 0.86 12.43 -2.32
C ASN A 71 0.05 11.20 -2.70
N ALA A 72 -0.49 11.15 -3.92
CA ALA A 72 -1.33 10.06 -4.42
C ALA A 72 -0.73 8.67 -4.18
N SER A 73 0.60 8.53 -4.32
CA SER A 73 1.32 7.28 -4.11
C SER A 73 1.42 6.84 -2.65
N LEU A 74 1.24 7.78 -1.71
CA LEU A 74 1.30 7.53 -0.26
C LEU A 74 -0.02 7.00 0.29
N TYR A 75 -1.12 7.22 -0.43
CA TYR A 75 -2.43 6.69 -0.07
C TYR A 75 -2.54 5.21 -0.40
N ILE A 76 -3.44 4.53 0.31
CA ILE A 76 -3.78 3.15 0.03
C ILE A 76 -4.88 3.11 -1.03
N PRO A 77 -4.69 2.42 -2.17
CA PRO A 77 -5.69 2.25 -3.20
C PRO A 77 -6.97 1.57 -2.70
N GLY A 78 -8.10 1.94 -3.29
CA GLY A 78 -9.43 1.45 -2.89
C GLY A 78 -9.61 -0.07 -2.99
N GLU A 79 -8.80 -0.75 -3.80
CA GLU A 79 -8.76 -2.19 -3.99
C GLU A 79 -7.99 -2.96 -2.90
N GLU A 80 -7.14 -2.27 -2.11
CA GLU A 80 -6.26 -2.89 -1.11
C GLU A 80 -6.93 -3.05 0.28
N VAL A 81 -8.26 -3.12 0.35
CA VAL A 81 -9.03 -3.24 1.62
C VAL A 81 -8.53 -4.40 2.47
N THR A 82 -8.31 -5.56 1.86
CA THR A 82 -7.89 -6.79 2.55
C THR A 82 -6.51 -6.71 3.18
N ALA A 83 -5.61 -5.87 2.65
CA ALA A 83 -4.29 -5.65 3.21
C ALA A 83 -4.30 -4.75 4.44
N VAL A 84 -5.36 -3.94 4.59
CA VAL A 84 -5.52 -2.95 5.66
C VAL A 84 -6.32 -3.51 6.83
N VAL A 85 -7.33 -4.32 6.55
CA VAL A 85 -8.18 -4.91 7.60
C VAL A 85 -7.36 -5.77 8.55
N GLY A 86 -7.59 -5.58 9.85
CA GLY A 86 -6.76 -6.13 10.91
C GLY A 86 -5.56 -5.24 11.25
N GLY A 87 -5.10 -4.35 10.38
CA GLY A 87 -4.08 -3.36 10.71
C GLY A 87 -4.43 -2.52 11.95
N VAL A 88 -3.42 -1.93 12.58
CA VAL A 88 -3.55 -1.01 13.72
C VAL A 88 -3.20 0.40 13.26
N ALA A 89 -4.00 1.39 13.63
CA ALA A 89 -3.68 2.78 13.38
C ALA A 89 -2.42 3.20 14.16
N ALA A 90 -1.41 3.67 13.43
CA ALA A 90 -0.12 4.16 13.96
C ALA A 90 -0.19 5.62 14.41
N GLN A 91 -1.13 6.37 13.83
CA GLN A 91 -1.40 7.78 14.10
C GLN A 91 -2.92 8.00 14.08
N PRO A 92 -3.43 9.12 14.64
CA PRO A 92 -4.84 9.45 14.52
C PRO A 92 -5.24 9.65 13.04
N ILE A 93 -6.38 9.11 12.64
CA ILE A 93 -6.97 9.29 11.31
C ILE A 93 -8.40 9.78 11.49
N PHE A 94 -8.74 10.93 10.93
CA PHE A 94 -10.06 11.51 11.10
C PHE A 94 -11.06 11.00 10.06
N ASN A 95 -12.34 11.06 10.40
CA ASN A 95 -13.43 10.69 9.51
C ASN A 95 -13.33 11.43 8.15
N GLY A 96 -13.42 10.66 7.07
CA GLY A 96 -13.34 11.11 5.69
C GLY A 96 -11.92 11.35 5.17
N GLN A 97 -10.90 11.17 6.01
CA GLN A 97 -9.50 11.35 5.62
C GLN A 97 -9.00 10.14 4.82
N PRO A 98 -8.30 10.35 3.69
CA PRO A 98 -7.56 9.29 3.01
C PRO A 98 -6.51 8.66 3.92
N ILE A 99 -6.39 7.34 3.87
CA ILE A 99 -5.48 6.61 4.74
C ILE A 99 -4.11 6.51 4.07
N PHE A 100 -3.08 6.95 4.80
CA PHE A 100 -1.70 6.81 4.38
C PHE A 100 -1.16 5.42 4.69
N ARG A 101 -0.30 4.89 3.82
CA ARG A 101 0.40 3.62 4.03
C ARG A 101 1.20 3.60 5.34
N SER A 102 1.81 4.73 5.71
CA SER A 102 2.57 4.88 6.95
C SER A 102 1.70 4.97 8.21
N ALA A 103 0.39 5.23 8.07
CA ALA A 103 -0.54 5.36 9.18
C ALA A 103 -1.04 4.00 9.71
N ILE A 104 -0.64 2.90 9.08
CA ILE A 104 -1.08 1.55 9.44
C ILE A 104 0.12 0.68 9.80
N LEU A 105 0.05 0.09 11.00
CA LEU A 105 0.89 -1.01 11.42
C LEU A 105 0.12 -2.30 11.15
N ALA A 106 0.55 -3.16 10.23
CA ALA A 106 -0.09 -4.48 10.06
C ALA A 106 -0.21 -5.20 11.41
N GLN A 107 -1.40 -5.66 11.84
CA GLN A 107 -1.51 -6.39 13.11
C GLN A 107 -0.55 -7.57 13.12
N ALA A 108 0.03 -7.82 14.29
CA ALA A 108 0.63 -9.10 14.60
C ALA A 108 -0.47 -10.19 14.57
N THR A 109 -0.78 -10.72 13.40
CA THR A 109 -1.41 -12.04 13.34
C THR A 109 -0.42 -13.04 13.94
N GLU A 110 -0.92 -14.09 14.60
CA GLU A 110 -0.07 -15.21 15.02
C GLU A 110 0.80 -15.65 13.83
N GLY A 111 2.13 -15.59 14.00
CA GLY A 111 3.11 -16.01 13.00
C GLY A 111 3.69 -14.93 12.09
N THR A 112 3.25 -13.66 12.14
CA THR A 112 3.71 -12.63 11.16
C THR A 112 4.68 -11.58 11.71
N ARG A 113 4.86 -11.45 13.03
CA ARG A 113 5.86 -10.56 13.63
C ARG A 113 6.80 -11.31 14.58
N LEU A 114 8.10 -11.08 14.42
CA LEU A 114 9.17 -11.56 15.31
C LEU A 114 8.85 -11.26 16.79
N SER A 115 8.33 -10.07 17.09
CA SER A 115 7.96 -9.65 18.45
C SER A 115 6.78 -10.43 19.04
N ALA A 116 5.80 -10.84 18.22
CA ALA A 116 4.65 -11.61 18.69
C ALA A 116 5.01 -13.09 18.96
N ALA A 117 5.98 -13.63 18.22
CA ALA A 117 6.53 -14.95 18.53
C ALA A 117 7.42 -14.93 19.77
N LEU A 118 8.23 -13.88 19.96
CA LEU A 118 9.06 -13.70 21.16
C LEU A 118 8.23 -13.55 22.44
N ALA A 119 7.07 -12.87 22.39
CA ALA A 119 6.17 -12.72 23.52
C ALA A 119 5.56 -14.05 24.03
N LYS A 120 5.59 -15.10 23.20
CA LYS A 120 5.10 -16.44 23.53
C LYS A 120 6.24 -17.41 23.87
N TYR A 121 7.47 -16.93 24.04
CA TYR A 121 8.59 -17.73 24.52
C TYR A 121 8.35 -18.15 25.98
N PRO A 122 8.61 -19.42 26.37
CA PRO A 122 9.31 -20.47 25.62
C PRO A 122 8.43 -21.39 24.74
N GLY A 123 7.12 -21.14 24.63
CA GLY A 123 6.18 -22.05 23.95
C GLY A 123 6.17 -21.98 22.41
N TYR A 124 6.76 -20.94 21.82
CA TYR A 124 6.87 -20.74 20.37
C TYR A 124 8.29 -20.25 20.04
N SER A 125 8.99 -20.95 19.15
CA SER A 125 10.29 -20.53 18.61
C SER A 125 10.21 -20.42 17.09
N LEU A 126 10.60 -19.26 16.53
CA LEU A 126 10.63 -19.05 15.07
C LEU A 126 11.85 -19.74 14.42
N PHE A 127 12.85 -20.06 15.22
CA PHE A 127 13.95 -20.93 14.86
C PHE A 127 14.23 -21.79 16.08
N PRO A 128 13.88 -23.08 16.10
CA PRO A 128 14.62 -23.98 16.96
C PRO A 128 16.05 -23.92 16.40
N LEU A 129 16.88 -23.04 16.96
CA LEU A 129 18.30 -23.28 17.05
C LEU A 129 18.41 -24.19 18.26
N PRO A 130 18.34 -25.52 18.09
CA PRO A 130 18.72 -26.41 19.17
C PRO A 130 20.17 -26.07 19.51
N LEU A 131 20.36 -25.27 20.56
CA LEU A 131 21.67 -24.94 21.13
C LEU A 131 22.34 -26.22 21.68
N ASP A 132 21.53 -27.26 21.82
CA ASP A 132 21.79 -28.63 22.21
C ASP A 132 22.11 -29.57 21.02
N ALA A 133 21.91 -29.14 19.77
CA ALA A 133 22.42 -29.86 18.61
C ALA A 133 23.78 -29.30 18.17
N MET A 134 24.64 -30.17 17.65
CA MET A 134 26.02 -29.90 17.18
C MET A 134 26.18 -28.86 16.04
N ASN A 135 25.17 -28.04 15.77
CA ASN A 135 25.13 -27.09 14.65
C ASN A 135 25.61 -25.68 15.05
N LEU A 136 25.89 -25.45 16.33
CA LEU A 136 26.46 -24.20 16.83
C LEU A 136 27.94 -24.39 17.17
N PHE A 137 28.80 -23.88 16.29
CA PHE A 137 30.24 -23.86 16.52
C PHE A 137 30.61 -22.53 17.20
N SER A 138 30.85 -22.56 18.51
CA SER A 138 31.45 -21.42 19.20
C SER A 138 32.95 -21.66 19.45
N PRO A 139 33.81 -20.64 19.24
CA PRO A 139 35.16 -20.65 19.77
C PRO A 139 35.16 -20.84 21.29
N HIS A 140 36.23 -21.42 21.83
CA HIS A 140 36.40 -21.53 23.28
C HIS A 140 36.25 -20.16 23.96
N ALA A 141 35.56 -20.11 25.10
CA ALA A 141 35.28 -18.86 25.82
C ALA A 141 36.55 -18.06 26.18
N GLU A 142 37.67 -18.77 26.38
CA GLU A 142 38.98 -18.18 26.67
C GLU A 142 39.63 -17.50 25.46
N ALA A 143 39.11 -17.71 24.26
CA ALA A 143 39.59 -17.09 23.02
C ALA A 143 39.04 -15.69 22.78
N PHE A 144 38.05 -15.24 23.56
CA PHE A 144 37.47 -13.90 23.43
C PHE A 144 38.19 -12.89 24.31
N LEU A 145 38.70 -11.83 23.71
CA LEU A 145 39.25 -10.68 24.40
C LEU A 145 38.22 -9.54 24.49
N PRO A 146 38.31 -8.67 25.51
CA PRO A 146 37.47 -7.48 25.59
C PRO A 146 37.63 -6.60 24.34
N GLY A 147 36.54 -6.44 23.59
CA GLY A 147 36.51 -5.65 22.34
C GLY A 147 36.43 -6.48 21.06
N ASP A 148 36.48 -7.81 21.15
CA ASP A 148 36.31 -8.68 19.99
C ASP A 148 34.89 -8.62 19.41
N LEU A 149 34.80 -8.61 18.09
CA LEU A 149 33.55 -8.67 17.35
C LEU A 149 33.19 -10.13 17.09
N VAL A 150 32.01 -10.55 17.54
CA VAL A 150 31.51 -11.91 17.34
C VAL A 150 30.54 -11.93 16.15
N GLY A 151 30.91 -12.65 15.09
CA GLY A 151 30.02 -12.95 13.97
C GLY A 151 29.18 -14.20 14.26
N VAL A 152 27.89 -14.15 13.96
CA VAL A 152 27.01 -15.33 14.01
C VAL A 152 26.76 -15.80 12.58
N ASP A 153 27.39 -16.90 12.19
CA ASP A 153 27.14 -17.57 10.91
C ASP A 153 26.22 -18.77 11.10
N GLY A 154 25.08 -18.78 10.41
CA GLY A 154 24.16 -19.92 10.34
C GLY A 154 24.44 -20.73 9.08
N GLY A 155 25.16 -21.84 9.21
CA GLY A 155 25.43 -22.76 8.10
C GLY A 155 24.34 -23.83 7.98
N ASP A 156 23.63 -23.86 6.85
CA ASP A 156 22.88 -25.05 6.45
C ASP A 156 23.91 -26.08 5.94
N HIS A 157 24.27 -27.05 6.78
CA HIS A 157 25.23 -28.08 6.40
C HIS A 157 24.54 -29.06 5.46
N GLN A 158 24.57 -28.78 4.15
CA GLN A 158 24.19 -29.76 3.14
C GLN A 158 25.35 -30.77 3.01
N PRO A 159 25.17 -32.05 3.44
CA PRO A 159 26.25 -33.01 3.36
C PRO A 159 26.59 -33.26 1.89
N SER A 160 27.85 -33.01 1.53
CA SER A 160 28.41 -33.38 0.23
C SER A 160 28.23 -34.89 0.03
N THR A 161 27.52 -35.28 -1.01
CA THR A 161 27.42 -36.66 -1.47
C THR A 161 28.80 -37.18 -1.83
N THR A 162 29.39 -38.01 -0.98
CA THR A 162 30.48 -38.91 -1.38
C THR A 162 29.89 -39.98 -2.30
N ASP A 163 30.24 -39.92 -3.58
CA ASP A 163 30.11 -41.02 -4.53
C ASP A 163 30.87 -42.24 -3.99
N ASP A 164 30.15 -43.24 -3.51
CA ASP A 164 30.69 -44.56 -3.20
C ASP A 164 30.24 -45.53 -4.29
N HIS A 165 30.97 -45.53 -5.40
CA HIS A 165 30.89 -46.60 -6.40
C HIS A 165 31.58 -47.85 -5.86
N ALA A 166 30.80 -48.79 -5.32
CA ALA A 166 31.25 -50.16 -5.11
C ALA A 166 30.14 -51.17 -5.46
N HIS A 167 30.20 -51.72 -6.68
CA HIS A 167 29.51 -52.97 -7.02
C HIS A 167 30.32 -54.17 -6.51
N PRO A 168 29.66 -55.23 -5.99
CA PRO A 168 30.34 -56.40 -5.45
C PRO A 168 30.66 -57.44 -6.54
N HIS A 169 31.73 -58.20 -6.28
CA HIS A 169 32.20 -59.33 -7.08
C HIS A 169 31.16 -60.44 -7.27
N ALA A 170 31.11 -60.97 -8.50
CA ALA A 170 31.14 -62.40 -8.79
C ALA A 170 32.05 -62.60 -10.01
#